data_AF-W2PRV0-F1
#
_entry.id   AF-W2PRV0-F1
#
_cell.length_a   1.000
_cell.length_b   1.000
_cell.length_c   1.000
_cell.angle_alpha   90.00
_cell.angle_beta   90.00
_cell.angle_gamma   90.00
#
_symmetry.space_group_name_H-M   'P 1'
#
loop_
_entity.id
_entity.type
_entity.pdbx_description
1 polymer ?
#
loop_
_entity_poly.entity_id
_entity_poly.type
_entity_poly.pdbx_seq_one_letter_code
_entity_poly.pdbx_strand_id
1 'polypeptide(L)'
;MHCAVKGKREKTTLLNKRKSRGAQEVNFSVGDYVLRSRVDERRHNKLLVTWIGPYVVTRADSHSFRVRHLVTGKEQDVHASRLKFYADSDLEVTEELLEHVASQGIVSKVNRLNKHRWIEQKQVYELLLSWCGLEPIEDSWEPFRSLAQDIPALTRTYVEAAEDAKLATAFQKLTLS
;
A
#
# COMPACT_ATOMS: atom_id res chain seq x y z
N MET A 1 36.56 -12.60 8.78
CA MET A 1 35.52 -11.99 7.92
C MET A 1 34.44 -11.20 8.70
N HIS A 2 34.25 -11.39 10.02
CA HIS A 2 33.14 -10.77 10.78
C HIS A 2 33.36 -9.32 11.30
N CYS A 3 34.60 -8.86 11.49
CA CYS A 3 34.88 -7.53 12.05
C CYS A 3 34.70 -6.38 11.04
N ALA A 4 34.98 -6.63 9.76
CA ALA A 4 34.87 -5.61 8.71
C ALA A 4 33.40 -5.18 8.44
N VAL A 5 32.44 -6.10 8.66
CA VAL A 5 31.00 -5.83 8.49
C VAL A 5 30.45 -4.99 9.65
N LYS A 6 30.92 -5.23 10.89
CA LYS A 6 30.56 -4.42 12.07
C LYS A 6 31.02 -2.97 11.92
N GLY A 7 32.28 -2.75 11.51
CA GLY A 7 32.83 -1.40 11.31
C GLY A 7 32.15 -0.63 10.17
N LYS A 8 31.70 -1.31 9.10
CA LYS A 8 30.90 -0.66 8.03
C LYS A 8 29.51 -0.25 8.54
N ARG A 9 28.81 -1.13 9.27
CA ARG A 9 27.48 -0.83 9.86
C ARG A 9 27.51 0.34 10.84
N GLU A 10 28.54 0.41 11.69
CA GLU A 10 28.69 1.51 12.64
C GLU A 10 28.98 2.83 11.92
N LYS A 11 29.83 2.83 10.89
CA LYS A 11 30.09 4.02 10.06
C LYS A 11 28.82 4.51 9.35
N THR A 12 28.02 3.61 8.77
CA THR A 12 26.74 3.96 8.15
C THR A 12 25.74 4.50 9.18
N THR A 13 25.70 3.91 10.38
CA THR A 13 24.85 4.36 11.48
C THR A 13 25.24 5.75 11.96
N LEU A 14 26.54 6.02 12.08
CA LEU A 14 27.08 7.33 12.46
C LEU A 14 26.84 8.38 11.38
N LEU A 15 26.95 8.02 10.09
CA LEU A 15 26.61 8.89 8.97
C LEU A 15 25.11 9.22 8.93
N ASN A 16 24.24 8.23 9.16
CA ASN A 16 22.79 8.46 9.25
C ASN A 16 22.41 9.30 10.48
N LYS A 17 23.06 9.07 11.63
CA LYS A 17 22.92 9.93 12.83
C LYS A 17 23.46 11.35 12.61
N ARG A 18 24.47 11.54 11.76
CA ARG A 18 24.95 12.88 11.36
C ARG A 18 23.98 13.56 10.40
N LYS A 19 23.37 12.82 9.46
CA LYS A 19 22.30 13.34 8.59
C LYS A 19 21.04 13.72 9.36
N SER A 20 20.71 13.03 10.45
CA SER A 20 19.56 13.35 11.31
C SER A 20 19.81 14.48 12.31
N ARG A 21 21.03 15.05 12.37
CA ARG A 21 21.41 16.12 13.32
C ARG A 21 21.22 17.53 12.78
N GLY A 22 21.07 17.70 11.47
CA GLY A 22 20.41 18.89 10.93
C GLY A 22 18.92 18.63 10.98
N ALA A 23 18.14 19.55 11.53
CA ALA A 23 16.71 19.59 11.25
C ALA A 23 16.56 19.38 9.73
N GLN A 24 15.78 18.39 9.30
CA GLN A 24 15.58 18.14 7.88
C GLN A 24 15.01 19.43 7.29
N GLU A 25 15.81 20.19 6.54
CA GLU A 25 15.32 21.35 5.82
C GLU A 25 14.26 20.84 4.86
N VAL A 26 13.01 21.10 5.22
CA VAL A 26 11.86 20.67 4.45
C VAL A 26 11.76 21.62 3.27
N ASN A 27 11.93 21.09 2.06
CA ASN A 27 11.92 21.86 0.82
C ASN A 27 10.54 21.87 0.14
N PHE A 28 9.48 21.76 0.94
CA PHE A 28 8.09 21.73 0.48
C PHE A 28 7.17 22.40 1.51
N SER A 29 6.04 22.88 1.04
CA SER A 29 5.08 23.73 1.74
C SER A 29 3.64 23.30 1.48
N VAL A 30 2.67 23.98 2.08
CA VAL A 30 1.24 23.69 1.85
C VAL A 30 0.91 24.00 0.39
N GLY A 31 0.26 23.05 -0.29
CA GLY A 31 -0.04 23.12 -1.73
C GLY A 31 0.93 22.29 -2.59
N ASP A 32 2.14 22.01 -2.11
CA ASP A 32 3.11 21.20 -2.85
C ASP A 32 2.73 19.72 -2.85
N TYR A 33 3.20 19.02 -3.87
CA TYR A 33 3.03 17.59 -4.04
C TYR A 33 4.26 16.84 -3.51
N VAL A 34 4.00 15.79 -2.75
CA VAL A 34 5.01 14.96 -2.09
C VAL A 34 4.76 13.48 -2.29
N LEU A 35 5.84 12.70 -2.38
CA LEU A 35 5.79 11.25 -2.26
C LEU A 35 5.89 10.85 -0.79
N ARG A 36 5.13 9.83 -0.40
CA ARG A 36 5.15 9.23 0.93
C ARG A 36 5.89 7.89 0.90
N SER A 37 6.79 7.69 1.85
CA SER A 37 7.41 6.38 2.07
C SER A 37 6.41 5.38 2.65
N ARG A 38 6.32 4.21 2.00
CA ARG A 38 5.62 3.02 2.46
C ARG A 38 6.65 2.00 2.93
N VAL A 39 6.43 1.45 4.13
CA VAL A 39 7.13 0.25 4.59
C VAL A 39 6.24 -0.93 4.21
N ASP A 40 6.76 -1.84 3.39
CA ASP A 40 6.04 -3.06 3.04
C ASP A 40 6.20 -4.09 4.16
N GLU A 41 5.17 -4.22 5.01
CA GLU A 41 5.15 -5.19 6.12
C GLU A 41 5.22 -6.64 5.64
N ARG A 42 4.82 -6.91 4.39
CA ARG A 42 4.83 -8.26 3.79
C ARG A 42 6.25 -8.71 3.43
N ARG A 43 7.20 -7.79 3.31
CA ARG A 43 8.62 -8.09 3.07
C ARG A 43 9.38 -7.93 4.38
N HIS A 44 9.86 -9.05 4.94
CA HIS A 44 10.67 -9.07 6.17
C HIS A 44 12.00 -8.29 6.08
N ASN A 45 12.33 -7.72 4.91
CA ASN A 45 13.45 -6.80 4.75
C ASN A 45 13.01 -5.35 4.99
N LYS A 46 13.19 -4.92 6.24
CA LYS A 46 12.99 -3.56 6.80
C LYS A 46 13.75 -2.41 6.08
N LEU A 47 14.38 -2.68 4.93
CA LEU A 47 15.29 -1.77 4.21
C LEU A 47 14.77 -1.34 2.82
N LEU A 48 13.71 -1.96 2.30
CA LEU A 48 13.12 -1.52 1.03
C LEU A 48 12.00 -0.50 1.34
N VAL A 49 12.33 0.77 1.22
CA VAL A 49 11.35 1.86 1.28
C VAL A 49 10.83 2.12 -0.13
N THR A 50 9.53 1.89 -0.35
CA THR A 50 8.85 2.26 -1.60
C THR A 50 8.24 3.64 -1.43
N TRP A 51 8.47 4.54 -2.37
CA TRP A 51 7.85 5.86 -2.39
C TRP A 51 6.57 5.79 -3.23
N ILE A 52 5.45 6.25 -2.68
CA ILE A 52 4.13 6.26 -3.34
C ILE A 52 3.54 7.67 -3.33
N GLY A 53 2.62 7.96 -4.25
CA GLY A 53 2.04 9.28 -4.47
C GLY A 53 2.25 9.74 -5.92
N PRO A 54 1.95 11.01 -6.23
CA PRO A 54 1.92 12.16 -5.31
C PRO A 54 0.73 12.26 -4.34
N TYR A 55 0.97 12.94 -3.22
CA TYR A 55 0.00 13.47 -2.26
C TYR A 55 0.14 14.99 -2.23
N VAL A 56 -0.94 15.73 -1.96
CA VAL A 56 -0.85 17.18 -1.74
C VAL A 56 -0.70 17.49 -0.24
N VAL A 57 0.21 18.38 0.12
CA VAL A 57 0.35 18.87 1.50
C VAL A 57 -0.78 19.84 1.80
N THR A 58 -1.63 19.52 2.77
CA THR A 58 -2.78 20.36 3.13
C THR A 58 -2.55 21.16 4.41
N ARG A 59 -1.61 20.72 5.26
CA ARG A 59 -1.20 21.47 6.47
C ARG A 59 0.24 21.14 6.85
N ALA A 60 0.95 22.14 7.37
CA ALA A 60 2.27 21.99 7.98
C ALA A 60 2.18 22.29 9.49
N ASP A 61 2.46 21.28 10.32
CA ASP A 61 2.53 21.37 11.77
C ASP A 61 4.01 21.31 12.22
N SER A 62 4.30 21.63 13.50
CA SER A 62 5.68 21.74 14.01
C SER A 62 6.53 20.46 13.85
N HIS A 63 5.90 19.29 13.83
CA HIS A 63 6.58 17.99 13.77
C HIS A 63 6.00 17.03 12.71
N SER A 64 5.01 17.47 11.93
CA SER A 64 4.30 16.63 10.96
C SER A 64 3.65 17.46 9.86
N PHE A 65 3.31 16.81 8.77
CA PHE A 65 2.55 17.39 7.67
C PHE A 65 1.29 16.57 7.46
N ARG A 66 0.16 17.26 7.28
CA ARG A 66 -1.05 16.62 6.80
C ARG A 66 -0.96 16.53 5.29
N VAL A 67 -1.08 15.31 4.76
CA VAL A 67 -1.04 15.05 3.33
C VAL A 67 -2.34 14.38 2.90
N ARG A 68 -2.86 14.80 1.74
CA ARG A 68 -4.07 14.25 1.14
C ARG A 68 -3.71 13.42 -0.08
N HIS A 69 -4.26 12.21 -0.14
CA HIS A 69 -4.10 11.35 -1.30
C HIS A 69 -4.92 11.87 -2.49
N LEU A 70 -4.32 11.97 -3.69
CA LEU A 70 -4.99 12.58 -4.85
C LEU A 70 -6.24 11.83 -5.31
N VAL A 71 -6.18 10.50 -5.38
CA VAL A 71 -7.33 9.68 -5.80
C VAL A 71 -8.39 9.54 -4.71
N THR A 72 -8.01 9.05 -3.52
CA THR A 72 -8.99 8.73 -2.46
C THR A 72 -9.45 9.94 -1.64
N GLY A 73 -8.78 11.09 -1.74
CA GLY A 73 -9.04 12.26 -0.89
C GLY A 73 -8.72 12.08 0.59
N LYS A 74 -8.25 10.89 1.03
CA LYS A 74 -7.97 10.62 2.44
C LYS A 74 -6.78 11.43 2.92
N GLU A 75 -6.93 12.04 4.09
CA GLU A 75 -5.87 12.80 4.77
C GLU A 75 -5.21 11.98 5.88
N GLN A 76 -3.93 12.24 6.11
CA GLN A 76 -3.15 11.61 7.17
C GLN A 76 -1.98 12.51 7.59
N ASP A 77 -1.62 12.44 8.86
CA ASP A 77 -0.47 13.15 9.41
C ASP A 77 0.80 12.30 9.27
N VAL A 78 1.84 12.87 8.66
CA VAL A 78 3.07 12.17 8.30
C VAL A 78 4.28 13.01 8.71
N HIS A 79 5.28 12.37 9.33
CA HIS A 79 6.53 13.03 9.69
C HIS A 79 7.34 13.44 8.44
N ALA A 80 8.04 14.57 8.49
CA ALA A 80 8.82 15.11 7.35
C ALA A 80 9.79 14.08 6.72
N SER A 81 10.45 13.28 7.55
CA SER A 81 11.40 12.23 7.08
C SER A 81 10.76 11.11 6.25
N ARG A 82 9.43 11.02 6.25
CA ARG A 82 8.65 10.05 5.48
C ARG A 82 8.11 10.65 4.18
N LEU A 83 8.42 11.92 3.90
CA LEU A 83 7.99 12.65 2.72
C LEU A 83 9.18 13.04 1.85
N LYS A 84 8.95 13.12 0.55
CA LYS A 84 9.92 13.61 -0.44
C LYS A 84 9.19 14.53 -1.40
N PHE A 85 9.73 15.72 -1.64
CA PHE A 85 9.20 16.65 -2.65
C PHE A 85 9.06 15.95 -4.01
N TYR A 86 7.92 16.18 -4.66
CA TYR A 86 7.61 15.67 -6.00
C TYR A 86 7.49 16.83 -6.99
N ALA A 87 6.60 17.79 -6.71
CA ALA A 87 6.36 18.97 -7.53
C ALA A 87 5.74 20.09 -6.67
N ASP A 88 5.81 21.32 -7.16
CA ASP A 88 5.16 22.48 -6.55
C ASP A 88 3.65 22.51 -6.84
N SER A 89 2.95 23.51 -6.31
CA SER A 89 1.50 23.67 -6.46
C SER A 89 1.01 23.78 -7.92
N ASP A 90 1.91 24.04 -8.87
CA ASP A 90 1.58 24.27 -10.28
C ASP A 90 1.48 22.96 -11.08
N LEU A 91 1.71 21.81 -10.44
CA LEU A 91 1.53 20.51 -11.07
C LEU A 91 0.09 20.34 -11.58
N GLU A 92 -0.03 20.14 -12.89
CA GLU A 92 -1.28 19.77 -13.52
C GLU A 92 -1.64 18.31 -13.18
N VAL A 93 -2.73 18.13 -12.42
CA VAL A 93 -3.22 16.80 -12.04
C VAL A 93 -4.06 16.23 -13.18
N THR A 94 -3.39 15.48 -14.07
CA THR A 94 -4.03 14.80 -15.21
C THR A 94 -4.67 13.47 -14.80
N GLU A 95 -5.57 12.95 -15.65
CA GLU A 95 -6.18 11.64 -15.47
C GLU A 95 -5.14 10.51 -15.47
N GLU A 96 -4.14 10.57 -16.36
CA GLU A 96 -3.03 9.62 -16.41
C GLU A 96 -2.24 9.59 -15.09
N LEU A 97 -2.01 10.76 -14.47
CA LEU A 97 -1.35 10.83 -13.16
C LEU A 97 -2.22 10.18 -12.09
N LEU A 98 -3.53 10.44 -12.09
CA LEU A 98 -4.45 9.83 -11.13
C LEU A 98 -4.53 8.31 -11.28
N GLU A 99 -4.58 7.79 -12.51
CA GLU A 99 -4.52 6.35 -12.80
C GLU A 99 -3.21 5.73 -12.31
N HIS A 100 -2.08 6.40 -12.59
CA HIS A 100 -0.78 5.96 -12.10
C HIS A 100 -0.75 5.91 -10.57
N VAL A 101 -1.21 6.96 -9.89
CA VAL A 101 -1.29 7.00 -8.42
C VAL A 101 -2.22 5.91 -7.87
N ALA A 102 -3.35 5.66 -8.52
CA ALA A 102 -4.27 4.58 -8.16
C ALA A 102 -3.58 3.20 -8.25
N SER A 103 -2.75 3.00 -9.28
CA SER A 103 -2.02 1.75 -9.53
C SER A 103 -0.90 1.45 -8.51
N GLN A 104 -0.41 2.45 -7.77
CA GLN A 104 0.70 2.31 -6.81
C GLN A 104 0.33 1.59 -5.50
N GLY A 105 -0.81 0.89 -5.50
CA GLY A 105 -1.24 0.04 -4.40
C GLY A 105 -1.79 0.84 -3.23
N ILE A 106 -2.84 1.63 -3.49
CA ILE A 106 -3.79 2.00 -2.45
C ILE A 106 -4.27 0.68 -1.84
N VAL A 107 -3.97 0.46 -0.56
CA VAL A 107 -4.52 -0.69 0.17
C VAL A 107 -5.98 -0.35 0.45
N SER A 108 -6.85 -0.66 -0.50
CA SER A 108 -8.29 -0.58 -0.31
C SER A 108 -8.70 -1.70 0.64
N LYS A 109 -9.35 -1.32 1.74
CA LYS A 109 -9.89 -2.30 2.68
C LYS A 109 -11.03 -3.04 1.98
N VAL A 110 -10.98 -4.37 2.00
CA VAL A 110 -12.09 -5.19 1.54
C VAL A 110 -13.25 -5.04 2.52
N ASN A 111 -14.44 -4.73 1.99
CA ASN A 111 -15.68 -4.66 2.75
C ASN A 111 -16.25 -6.07 2.97
N ARG A 112 -16.54 -6.77 1.86
CA ARG A 112 -17.03 -8.15 1.88
C ARG A 112 -16.74 -8.87 0.57
N LEU A 113 -16.74 -10.20 0.64
CA LEU A 113 -16.71 -11.10 -0.51
C LEU A 113 -18.16 -11.42 -0.91
N ASN A 114 -18.51 -11.21 -2.17
CA ASN A 114 -19.88 -11.23 -2.67
C ASN A 114 -20.22 -12.50 -3.45
N LYS A 115 -19.35 -12.88 -4.40
CA LYS A 115 -19.57 -14.00 -5.31
C LYS A 115 -18.26 -14.70 -5.62
N HIS A 116 -18.35 -15.93 -6.12
CA HIS A 116 -17.21 -16.67 -6.64
C HIS A 116 -17.54 -17.22 -8.02
N ARG A 117 -16.53 -17.38 -8.87
CA ARG A 117 -16.68 -17.98 -10.20
C ARG A 117 -15.46 -18.85 -10.53
N TRP A 118 -15.71 -19.91 -11.29
CA TRP A 118 -14.66 -20.72 -11.90
C TRP A 118 -14.36 -20.19 -13.30
N ILE A 119 -13.07 -19.94 -13.58
CA ILE A 119 -12.61 -19.53 -14.92
C ILE A 119 -11.98 -20.74 -15.60
N GLU A 120 -12.74 -21.39 -16.50
CA GLU A 120 -12.33 -22.61 -17.18
C GLU A 120 -11.01 -22.46 -17.95
N GLN A 121 -10.82 -21.34 -18.64
CA GLN A 121 -9.62 -21.10 -19.46
C GLN A 121 -8.33 -21.03 -18.63
N LYS A 122 -8.43 -20.52 -17.39
CA LYS A 122 -7.30 -20.34 -16.47
C LYS A 122 -7.21 -21.45 -15.43
N GLN A 123 -8.26 -22.28 -15.31
CA GLN A 123 -8.43 -23.28 -14.25
C GLN A 123 -8.23 -22.69 -12.84
N VAL A 124 -8.78 -21.49 -12.60
CA VAL A 124 -8.71 -20.81 -11.30
C VAL A 124 -10.05 -20.26 -10.86
N TYR A 125 -10.20 -20.11 -9.53
CA TYR A 125 -11.29 -19.34 -8.94
C TYR A 125 -10.95 -17.86 -8.88
N GLU A 126 -11.95 -17.03 -9.13
CA GLU A 126 -11.96 -15.60 -8.82
C GLU A 126 -13.13 -15.30 -7.89
N LEU A 127 -12.93 -14.38 -6.95
CA LEU A 127 -13.97 -13.91 -6.05
C LEU A 127 -14.27 -12.45 -6.35
N LEU A 128 -15.55 -12.13 -6.43
CA LEU A 128 -16.03 -10.76 -6.51
C LEU A 128 -16.01 -10.18 -5.12
N LEU A 129 -15.28 -9.08 -4.94
CA LEU A 129 -15.21 -8.38 -3.68
C LEU A 129 -15.70 -6.95 -3.81
N SER A 130 -16.21 -6.44 -2.71
CA SER A 130 -16.57 -5.03 -2.57
C SER A 130 -15.56 -4.31 -1.70
N TRP A 131 -15.32 -3.05 -2.01
CA TRP A 131 -14.34 -2.22 -1.32
C TRP A 131 -15.03 -1.33 -0.28
N CYS A 132 -14.36 -1.09 0.85
CA CYS A 132 -14.88 -0.19 1.87
C CYS A 132 -14.94 1.26 1.35
N GLY A 133 -16.15 1.82 1.32
CA GLY A 133 -16.38 3.22 0.94
C GLY A 133 -16.44 3.45 -0.57
N LEU A 134 -16.54 2.39 -1.37
CA LEU A 134 -16.78 2.44 -2.81
C LEU A 134 -18.17 1.88 -3.14
N GLU A 135 -18.69 2.24 -4.31
CA GLU A 135 -19.99 1.78 -4.78
C GLU A 135 -19.91 0.36 -5.38
N PRO A 136 -21.00 -0.41 -5.43
CA PRO A 136 -21.00 -1.77 -5.99
C PRO A 136 -20.56 -1.86 -7.46
N ILE A 137 -20.62 -0.77 -8.22
CA ILE A 137 -20.10 -0.71 -9.59
C ILE A 137 -18.57 -0.84 -9.63
N GLU A 138 -17.90 -0.55 -8.52
CA GLU A 138 -16.44 -0.64 -8.35
C GLU A 138 -16.00 -2.02 -7.80
N ASP A 139 -16.93 -2.96 -7.61
CA ASP A 139 -16.60 -4.33 -7.21
C ASP A 139 -15.68 -4.99 -8.25
N SER A 140 -14.61 -5.66 -7.79
CA SER A 140 -13.63 -6.31 -8.68
C SER A 140 -13.57 -7.81 -8.47
N TRP A 141 -13.29 -8.54 -9.56
CA TRP A 141 -12.99 -9.96 -9.52
C TRP A 141 -11.50 -10.16 -9.26
N GLU A 142 -11.17 -10.63 -8.07
CA GLU A 142 -9.78 -10.86 -7.66
C GLU A 142 -9.43 -12.36 -7.64
N PRO A 143 -8.16 -12.73 -7.94
CA PRO A 143 -7.73 -14.12 -7.90
C PRO A 143 -7.87 -14.72 -6.50
N PHE A 144 -8.49 -15.90 -6.42
CA PHE A 144 -8.74 -16.58 -5.15
C PHE A 144 -7.46 -16.84 -4.35
N ARG A 145 -6.37 -17.21 -5.02
CA ARG A 145 -5.05 -17.40 -4.38
C ARG A 145 -4.57 -16.13 -3.69
N SER A 146 -4.69 -14.97 -4.34
CA SER A 146 -4.26 -13.70 -3.76
C SER A 146 -5.06 -13.37 -2.50
N LEU A 147 -6.38 -13.58 -2.53
CA LEU A 147 -7.24 -13.33 -1.37
C LEU A 147 -7.01 -14.32 -0.22
N ALA A 148 -6.72 -15.59 -0.52
CA ALA A 148 -6.35 -16.58 0.48
C ALA A 148 -5.06 -16.20 1.21
N GLN A 149 -4.12 -15.54 0.51
CA GLN A 149 -2.87 -15.04 1.09
C GLN A 149 -3.06 -13.70 1.84
N ASP A 150 -3.81 -12.77 1.26
CA ASP A 150 -3.88 -11.39 1.73
C ASP A 150 -4.91 -11.18 2.85
N ILE A 151 -6.03 -11.89 2.80
CA ILE A 151 -7.15 -11.80 3.75
C ILE A 151 -7.66 -13.20 4.18
N PRO A 152 -6.77 -14.07 4.71
CA PRO A 152 -7.07 -15.49 4.94
C PRO A 152 -8.30 -15.72 5.82
N ALA A 153 -8.51 -14.89 6.85
CA ALA A 153 -9.65 -15.00 7.74
C ALA A 153 -10.98 -14.72 7.02
N LEU A 154 -11.06 -13.62 6.27
CA LEU A 154 -12.28 -13.25 5.52
C LEU A 154 -12.58 -14.27 4.42
N THR A 155 -11.54 -14.72 3.70
CA THR A 155 -11.66 -15.74 2.66
C THR A 155 -12.17 -17.07 3.23
N ARG A 156 -11.65 -17.49 4.39
CA ARG A 156 -12.12 -18.72 5.06
C ARG A 156 -13.59 -18.63 5.44
N THR A 157 -14.01 -17.56 6.13
CA THR A 157 -15.40 -17.37 6.54
C THR A 157 -16.34 -17.40 5.34
N TYR A 158 -15.94 -16.77 4.22
CA TYR A 158 -16.73 -16.81 2.99
C TYR A 158 -16.82 -18.22 2.41
N VAL A 159 -15.72 -18.96 2.32
CA VAL A 159 -15.70 -20.34 1.78
C VAL A 159 -16.55 -21.28 2.63
N GLU A 160 -16.50 -21.16 3.96
CA GLU A 160 -17.32 -21.94 4.88
C GLU A 160 -18.82 -21.65 4.71
N ALA A 161 -19.18 -20.40 4.40
CA ALA A 161 -20.56 -19.98 4.17
C ALA A 161 -21.08 -20.26 2.75
N ALA A 162 -20.19 -20.48 1.77
CA ALA A 162 -20.56 -20.59 0.35
C ALA A 162 -21.19 -21.94 -0.02
N GLU A 163 -21.12 -22.96 0.85
CA GLU A 163 -21.64 -24.32 0.63
C GLU A 163 -21.18 -25.00 -0.69
N ASP A 164 -20.06 -24.53 -1.28
CA ASP A 164 -19.47 -25.08 -2.50
C ASP A 164 -18.27 -26.00 -2.16
N ALA A 165 -18.47 -27.31 -2.34
CA ALA A 165 -17.45 -28.32 -2.07
C ALA A 165 -16.19 -28.18 -2.96
N LYS A 166 -16.33 -27.73 -4.21
CA LYS A 166 -15.19 -27.53 -5.12
C LYS A 166 -14.36 -26.32 -4.69
N LEU A 167 -15.03 -25.23 -4.29
CA LEU A 167 -14.36 -24.05 -3.75
C LEU A 167 -13.64 -24.38 -2.44
N ALA A 168 -14.29 -25.11 -1.52
CA ALA A 168 -13.68 -25.56 -0.27
C ALA A 168 -12.45 -26.44 -0.50
N THR A 169 -12.54 -27.38 -1.45
CA THR A 169 -11.39 -28.22 -1.85
C THR A 169 -10.25 -27.38 -2.42
N ALA A 170 -10.56 -26.38 -3.25
CA ALA A 170 -9.55 -25.47 -3.78
C ALA A 170 -8.88 -24.65 -2.67
N PHE A 171 -9.63 -24.21 -1.66
CA PHE A 171 -9.09 -23.47 -0.52
C PHE A 171 -8.11 -24.32 0.29
N GLN A 172 -8.49 -25.57 0.59
CA GLN A 172 -7.63 -26.51 1.32
C GLN A 172 -6.29 -26.73 0.62
N LYS A 173 -6.32 -26.91 -0.72
CA LYS A 173 -5.11 -27.05 -1.54
C LYS A 173 -4.20 -25.82 -1.47
N LEU A 174 -4.76 -24.62 -1.34
CA LEU A 174 -3.99 -23.38 -1.23
C LEU A 174 -3.39 -23.18 0.18
N THR A 175 -4.03 -23.71 1.23
CA THR A 175 -3.54 -23.59 2.61
C THR A 175 -2.50 -24.64 3.00
N LEU A 176 -2.40 -25.75 2.25
CA LEU A 176 -1.48 -26.85 2.52
C LEU A 176 -0.15 -26.76 1.74
N SER A 177 0.00 -25.77 0.85
CA SER A 177 1.22 -25.53 0.05
C SER A 177 2.09 -24.43 0.65
#